data_AF-A0A2E7UZ36-F1
#
_entry.id   AF-A0A2E7UZ36-F1
#
_cell.length_a   1.000
_cell.length_b   1.000
_cell.length_c   1.000
_cell.angle_alpha   90.00
_cell.angle_beta   90.00
_cell.angle_gamma   90.00
#
_symmetry.space_group_name_H-M   'P 1'
#
loop_
_entity.id
_entity.type
_entity.pdbx_description
1 polymer ?
#
loop_
_entity_poly.entity_id
_entity_poly.type
_entity_poly.pdbx_seq_one_letter_code
_entity_poly.pdbx_strand_id
1 'polypeptide(L)' 'MTETQPLMQGKRGLIRGVANHRSIAWGIAKTLAAHGAELAFTY' A
#
# COMPACT_ATOMS: atom_id res chain seq x y z
N MET A 1 16.43 17.14 -14.38
CA MET A 1 15.10 17.18 -13.76
C MET A 1 14.92 15.87 -13.01
N THR A 2 15.05 15.87 -11.69
CA THR A 2 14.82 14.66 -10.88
C THR A 2 13.33 14.38 -10.85
N GLU A 3 12.94 13.28 -11.47
CA GLU A 3 11.56 12.81 -11.55
C GLU A 3 11.08 12.40 -10.16
N THR A 4 10.05 13.08 -9.64
CA THR A 4 9.42 12.71 -8.37
C THR A 4 8.55 11.48 -8.59
N GLN A 5 9.17 10.31 -8.67
CA GLN A 5 8.43 9.05 -8.74
C GLN A 5 7.73 8.80 -7.39
N PRO A 6 6.50 8.28 -7.40
CA PRO A 6 5.83 7.86 -6.17
C PRO A 6 6.72 6.87 -5.40
N LEU A 7 6.90 7.08 -4.09
CA LEU A 7 7.86 6.33 -3.25
C LEU A 7 7.73 4.80 -3.36
N MET A 8 6.52 4.30 -3.61
CA MET A 8 6.23 2.87 -3.68
C MET A 8 5.97 2.37 -5.11
N GLN A 9 6.23 3.19 -6.12
CA GLN A 9 6.02 2.84 -7.52
C GLN A 9 6.77 1.55 -7.87
N GLY A 10 6.05 0.57 -8.42
CA GLY A 10 6.61 -0.72 -8.86
C GLY A 10 6.99 -1.68 -7.73
N LYS A 11 6.72 -1.33 -6.47
CA LYS A 11 6.95 -2.22 -5.32
C LYS A 11 5.71 -3.08 -5.07
N ARG A 12 5.94 -4.36 -4.81
CA ARG A 12 4.90 -5.34 -4.43
C ARG A 12 4.96 -5.62 -2.94
N GLY A 13 3.81 -5.59 -2.26
CA GLY A 13 3.71 -5.81 -0.82
C GLY A 13 2.57 -6.74 -0.43
N LEU A 14 2.80 -7.57 0.58
CA LEU A 14 1.77 -8.41 1.21
C LEU A 14 1.29 -7.74 2.49
N ILE A 15 -0.02 -7.51 2.59
CA ILE A 15 -0.66 -6.92 3.78
C ILE A 15 -1.52 -7.97 4.46
N ARG A 16 -1.30 -8.16 5.76
CA ARG A 16 -2.09 -9.01 6.66
C ARG A 16 -2.77 -8.18 7.74
N GLY A 17 -3.85 -8.69 8.31
CA GLY A 17 -4.57 -8.05 9.42
C GLY A 17 -5.55 -6.95 8.98
N VAL A 18 -6.01 -6.97 7.73
CA VAL A 18 -7.14 -6.14 7.28
C VAL A 18 -8.43 -6.85 7.67
N ALA A 19 -9.10 -6.34 8.71
CA ALA A 19 -10.42 -6.84 9.11
C ALA A 19 -11.55 -6.02 8.46
N ASN A 20 -11.36 -4.70 8.34
CA ASN A 20 -12.31 -3.79 7.72
C ASN A 20 -11.65 -2.43 7.39
N HIS A 21 -12.43 -1.49 6.85
CA HIS A 21 -11.98 -0.14 6.47
C HIS A 21 -11.52 0.74 7.66
N ARG A 22 -11.71 0.30 8.91
CA ARG A 22 -11.23 0.98 10.13
C ARG A 22 -9.95 0.34 10.68
N SER A 23 -9.47 -0.76 10.11
CA SER A 23 -8.23 -1.42 10.53
C SER A 23 -7.00 -0.53 10.28
N ILE A 24 -6.01 -0.60 11.16
CA ILE A 24 -4.71 0.07 10.96
C ILE A 24 -4.06 -0.41 9.66
N ALA A 25 -4.11 -1.72 9.40
CA ALA A 25 -3.60 -2.32 8.16
C ALA A 25 -4.26 -1.75 6.90
N TRP A 26 -5.53 -1.37 6.97
CA TRP A 26 -6.23 -0.71 5.87
C TRP A 26 -5.72 0.71 5.62
N GLY A 27 -5.45 1.47 6.70
CA GLY A 27 -4.82 2.78 6.60
C GLY A 27 -3.45 2.71 5.92
N ILE A 28 -2.62 1.75 6.32
CA ILE A 28 -1.32 1.49 5.70
C ILE A 28 -1.49 1.13 4.22
N ALA A 29 -2.40 0.20 3.91
CA ALA A 29 -2.67 -0.22 2.53
C ALA A 29 -3.07 0.94 1.62
N LYS A 30 -3.94 1.83 2.11
CA LYS A 30 -4.41 2.99 1.36
C LYS A 30 -3.26 3.95 1.02
N THR A 31 -2.40 4.26 1.98
CA THR A 31 -1.23 5.12 1.76
C THR A 31 -0.25 4.49 0.78
N LEU A 32 0.04 3.19 0.94
CA LEU A 32 0.95 2.47 0.03
C LEU A 32 0.43 2.45 -1.41
N ALA A 33 -0.86 2.16 -1.60
CA ALA A 33 -1.50 2.18 -2.91
C ALA A 33 -1.46 3.59 -3.54
N ALA A 34 -1.69 4.64 -2.76
CA ALA A 34 -1.60 6.03 -3.23
C ALA A 34 -0.18 6.41 -3.70
N HIS A 35 0.85 5.75 -3.15
CA HIS A 35 2.24 5.88 -3.59
C HIS A 35 2.65 4.88 -4.68
N GLY A 36 1.71 4.21 -5.36
CA GLY A 36 1.98 3.35 -6.51
C GLY A 36 2.40 1.92 -6.17
N ALA A 37 2.15 1.47 -4.94
CA ALA A 37 2.40 0.07 -4.56
C ALA A 37 1.36 -0.88 -5.15
N GLU A 38 1.80 -2.05 -5.58
CA GLU A 38 0.94 -3.20 -5.86
C GLU A 38 0.79 -4.03 -4.58
N LEU A 39 -0.44 -4.18 -4.08
CA LEU A 39 -0.69 -4.81 -2.79
C LEU A 39 -1.50 -6.10 -2.94
N ALA A 40 -1.08 -7.14 -2.25
CA ALA A 40 -1.85 -8.37 -2.06
C ALA A 40 -2.36 -8.43 -0.62
N PHE A 41 -3.59 -8.93 -0.46
CA PHE A 41 -4.19 -9.15 0.85
C PHE A 41 -4.32 -10.65 1.11
N THR A 42 -4.02 -11.07 2.33
CA THR A 42 -4.25 -12.45 2.80
C THR A 42 -4.84 -12.42 4.21
N TYR A 43 -5.40 -13.54 4.64
CA TYR A 43 -6.04 -13.71 5.94
C TYR A 43 -5.03 -13.84 7.10
#